data_AF-A0A9E6EFD6-F1
#
_entry.id   AF-A0A9E6EFD6-F1
#
_cell.length_a   1.000
_cell.length_b   1.000
_cell.length_c   1.000
_cell.angle_alpha   90.00
_cell.angle_beta   90.00
_cell.angle_gamma   90.00
#
_symmetry.space_group_name_H-M   'P 1'
#
loop_
_entity.id
_entity.type
_entity.pdbx_description
1 polymer ?
#
loop_
_entity_poly.entity_id
_entity_poly.type
_entity_poly.pdbx_seq_one_letter_code
_entity_poly.pdbx_strand_id
1 'polypeptide(L)'
;MIPPELIDRIRDSTDIVEVISRYVSLKPTGKGFKGLCPFHQEKTPSFTVNADRQFFHCFGCKAGGNAFHFVMRAESLTFIEAVKELAQRAGIALPEAGTPANQAQDTQRRQLLEVTAWAAGRFQEALRRPGISEPAKAYLQRRGLSTEVAEAFALGYAPDGWDNLLKAARRDQYSEGLLEKAGLIVPRKEGGGFYDRFRQRLMFPIRDLQGRVVAFGGRVLDAGEPKYLNSPETPLFKKGELLYGLDLARESARRRNRLVLVEGYMDVIACHAFGFSEAVASLGTALTPAQANLIRRFSEKVLLLYDADEAGVQASLRAFEVLNREGCLVQVVALPGAKDPDEFLRAQGAAAFQSLLDQPQTMVEFVFTHLAGREKLDRLEGKVTVLKALAPIVSQMASPVERSLSVQWIAGRLQLDERTVLQELGRQKRPPLPPTFGETRESAPEEPAAVLPEEQGLLSALLKRPGLVEKFRERLQPDFFSQDLHRRAV
;
A
#
# COMPACT_ATOMS: atom_id res chain seq x y z
N MET A 1 -2.11 24.61 6.68
CA MET A 1 -1.93 24.74 5.22
C MET A 1 -0.86 25.79 4.99
N ILE A 2 0.14 25.52 4.15
CA ILE A 2 1.17 26.52 3.78
C ILE A 2 0.53 27.41 2.70
N PRO A 3 0.55 28.75 2.84
CA PRO A 3 -0.04 29.65 1.84
C PRO A 3 0.57 29.42 0.45
N PRO A 4 -0.24 29.33 -0.63
CA PRO A 4 0.26 29.15 -2.00
C PRO A 4 1.34 30.17 -2.38
N GLU A 5 1.18 31.42 -1.95
CA GLU A 5 2.11 32.52 -2.22
C GLU A 5 3.48 32.27 -1.58
N LEU A 6 3.51 31.55 -0.45
CA LEU A 6 4.76 31.18 0.22
C LEU A 6 5.45 30.01 -0.48
N ILE A 7 4.68 29.05 -1.01
CA ILE A 7 5.20 27.96 -1.84
C ILE A 7 5.84 28.52 -3.10
N ASP A 8 5.21 29.51 -3.73
CA ASP A 8 5.75 30.19 -4.90
C ASP A 8 7.00 31.00 -4.54
N ARG A 9 7.01 31.74 -3.43
CA ARG A 9 8.23 32.41 -2.93
C ARG A 9 9.40 31.46 -2.69
N ILE A 10 9.15 30.27 -2.14
CA ILE A 10 10.18 29.24 -1.95
C ILE A 10 10.66 28.71 -3.29
N ARG A 11 9.73 28.49 -4.24
CA ARG A 11 10.07 28.08 -5.61
C ARG A 11 10.99 29.10 -6.27
N ASP A 12 10.66 30.38 -6.18
CA ASP A 12 11.37 31.48 -6.82
C ASP A 12 12.74 31.74 -6.17
N SER A 13 12.87 31.43 -4.87
CA SER A 13 14.12 31.57 -4.12
C SER A 13 15.00 30.31 -4.15
N THR A 14 14.60 29.28 -4.90
CA THR A 14 15.33 28.02 -5.01
C THR A 14 15.87 27.85 -6.42
N ASP A 15 17.20 27.85 -6.58
CA ASP A 15 17.82 27.44 -7.84
C ASP A 15 17.95 25.91 -7.91
N ILE A 16 17.25 25.31 -8.88
CA ILE A 16 17.28 23.87 -9.12
C ILE A 16 18.69 23.36 -9.42
N VAL A 17 19.55 24.16 -10.06
CA VAL A 17 20.92 23.73 -10.37
C VAL A 17 21.73 23.60 -9.08
N GLU A 18 21.59 24.56 -8.16
CA GLU A 18 22.25 24.52 -6.87
C GLU A 18 21.76 23.34 -6.03
N VAL A 19 20.44 23.14 -5.95
CA VAL A 19 19.83 22.04 -5.21
C VAL A 19 20.38 20.71 -5.71
N ILE A 20 20.38 20.48 -7.02
CA ILE A 20 20.80 19.21 -7.62
C ILE A 20 22.31 19.01 -7.51
N SER A 21 23.10 20.06 -7.67
CA SER A 21 24.57 19.99 -7.63
C SER A 21 25.12 19.50 -6.28
N ARG A 22 24.32 19.56 -5.21
CA ARG A 22 24.65 18.97 -3.90
C ARG A 22 24.62 17.44 -3.88
N TYR A 23 23.90 16.81 -4.81
CA TYR A 23 23.72 15.34 -4.85
C TYR A 23 24.49 14.70 -5.99
N VAL A 24 24.62 15.40 -7.13
CA VAL A 24 25.28 14.87 -8.33
C VAL A 24 26.14 15.90 -9.01
N SER A 25 27.28 15.46 -9.56
CA SER A 25 28.15 16.33 -10.35
C SER A 25 27.50 16.65 -11.70
N LEU A 26 27.21 17.93 -11.91
CA LEU A 26 26.65 18.45 -13.15
C LEU A 26 27.75 19.08 -14.02
N LYS A 27 27.75 18.78 -15.32
CA LYS A 27 28.60 19.42 -16.33
C LYS A 27 27.78 20.32 -17.23
N PRO A 28 28.25 21.54 -17.58
CA PRO A 28 27.55 22.40 -18.52
C PRO A 28 27.46 21.74 -19.90
N THR A 29 26.31 21.86 -20.56
CA THR A 29 26.05 21.34 -21.90
C THR A 29 24.98 22.19 -22.59
N GLY A 30 25.38 22.95 -23.60
CA GLY A 30 24.49 23.90 -24.29
C GLY A 30 23.94 24.95 -23.31
N LYS A 31 22.61 25.11 -23.29
CA LYS A 31 21.89 26.04 -22.38
C LYS A 31 21.52 25.41 -21.02
N GLY A 32 22.06 24.24 -20.68
CA GLY A 32 21.72 23.55 -19.44
C GLY A 32 22.89 22.75 -18.89
N PHE A 33 22.56 21.83 -18.01
CA PHE A 33 23.52 20.97 -17.33
C PHE A 33 23.18 19.50 -17.55
N LYS A 34 24.19 18.65 -17.51
CA LYS A 34 24.06 17.21 -17.71
C LYS A 34 24.90 16.44 -16.69
N GLY A 35 24.37 15.35 -16.17
CA GLY A 35 25.04 14.51 -15.17
C GLY A 35 24.55 13.07 -15.18
N LEU A 36 25.09 12.26 -14.28
CA LEU A 36 24.54 10.94 -13.97
C LEU A 36 23.30 11.13 -13.10
N CYS A 37 22.27 10.33 -13.35
CA CYS A 37 21.03 10.41 -12.59
C CYS A 37 21.23 9.89 -11.15
N PRO A 38 20.77 10.62 -10.12
CA PRO A 38 20.79 10.13 -8.74
C PRO A 38 19.74 9.05 -8.44
N PHE A 39 18.77 8.85 -9.34
CA PHE A 39 17.59 8.02 -9.09
C PHE A 39 17.68 6.62 -9.71
N HIS A 40 18.64 6.37 -10.59
CA HIS A 40 18.88 5.06 -11.19
C HIS A 40 20.34 4.93 -11.58
N GLN A 41 20.83 3.69 -11.66
CA GLN A 41 22.24 3.44 -11.94
C GLN A 41 22.51 3.44 -13.45
N GLU A 42 23.37 4.34 -13.90
CA GLU A 42 23.76 4.47 -15.30
C GLU A 42 25.26 4.79 -15.44
N LYS A 43 25.85 4.43 -16.59
CA LYS A 43 27.24 4.77 -16.95
C LYS A 43 27.35 5.98 -17.86
N THR A 44 26.30 6.24 -18.64
CA THR A 44 26.24 7.36 -19.59
C THR A 44 25.30 8.41 -19.02
N PRO A 45 25.70 9.69 -18.92
CA PRO A 45 24.83 10.75 -18.44
C PRO A 45 23.51 10.82 -19.22
N SER A 46 22.37 10.60 -18.55
CA SER A 46 21.03 10.84 -19.11
C SER A 46 20.22 11.88 -18.32
N PHE A 47 20.77 12.37 -17.22
CA PHE A 47 20.15 13.39 -16.38
C PHE A 47 20.48 14.79 -16.91
N THR A 48 19.44 15.57 -17.18
CA THR A 48 19.55 16.94 -17.69
C THR A 48 18.84 17.92 -16.77
N VAL A 49 19.42 19.10 -16.58
CA VAL A 49 18.85 20.19 -15.79
C VAL A 49 18.84 21.44 -16.66
N ASN A 50 17.67 22.06 -16.78
CA ASN A 50 17.50 23.32 -17.48
C ASN A 50 17.41 24.45 -16.44
N ALA A 51 18.42 25.32 -16.41
CA ALA A 51 18.48 26.43 -15.46
C ALA A 51 17.39 27.48 -15.75
N ASP A 52 17.17 27.81 -17.03
CA ASP A 52 16.19 28.83 -17.43
C ASP A 52 14.75 28.41 -17.07
N ARG A 53 14.43 27.12 -17.25
CA ARG A 53 13.09 26.56 -17.00
C ARG A 53 12.94 25.99 -15.59
N GLN A 54 13.98 26.05 -14.76
CA GLN A 54 14.00 25.53 -13.40
C GLN A 54 13.41 24.10 -13.27
N PHE A 55 13.83 23.21 -14.17
CA PHE A 55 13.31 21.84 -14.28
C PHE A 55 14.41 20.84 -14.63
N PHE A 56 14.30 19.62 -14.10
CA PHE A 56 15.16 18.50 -14.47
C PHE A 56 14.39 17.41 -15.19
N HIS A 57 15.08 16.66 -16.05
CA HIS A 57 14.57 15.46 -16.67
C HIS A 57 15.68 14.42 -16.88
N CYS A 58 15.37 13.18 -16.56
CA CYS A 58 16.22 12.03 -16.81
C CYS A 58 15.69 11.23 -18.01
N PHE A 59 16.48 11.12 -19.07
CA PHE A 59 16.05 10.37 -20.26
C PHE A 59 16.03 8.85 -20.07
N GLY A 60 16.85 8.33 -19.13
CA GLY A 60 16.84 6.93 -18.70
C GLY A 60 15.58 6.55 -17.93
N CYS A 61 15.46 6.98 -16.67
CA CYS A 61 14.35 6.60 -15.78
C CYS A 61 13.08 7.46 -15.89
N LYS A 62 13.01 8.43 -16.81
CA LYS A 62 11.89 9.37 -16.99
C LYS A 62 11.56 10.24 -15.77
N ALA A 63 12.43 10.26 -14.77
CA ALA A 63 12.26 11.17 -13.64
C ALA A 63 12.37 12.62 -14.11
N GLY A 64 11.38 13.44 -13.76
CA GLY A 64 11.41 14.86 -14.04
C GLY A 64 10.57 15.66 -13.05
N GLY A 65 10.89 16.93 -12.91
CA GLY A 65 10.21 17.82 -11.96
C GLY A 65 10.98 19.11 -11.71
N ASN A 66 10.39 19.96 -10.87
CA ASN A 66 11.07 21.12 -10.29
C ASN A 66 11.90 20.72 -9.04
N ALA A 67 12.49 21.70 -8.36
CA ALA A 67 13.31 21.48 -7.17
C ALA A 67 12.59 20.69 -6.06
N PHE A 68 11.29 20.94 -5.81
CA PHE A 68 10.52 20.19 -4.82
C PHE A 68 10.44 18.70 -5.19
N HIS A 69 10.11 18.39 -6.44
CA HIS A 69 10.04 17.01 -6.91
C HIS A 69 11.40 16.30 -6.83
N PHE A 70 12.50 17.03 -7.09
CA PHE A 70 13.84 16.49 -6.94
C PHE A 70 14.12 16.09 -5.49
N VAL A 71 13.91 17.01 -4.54
CA VAL A 71 14.14 16.77 -3.10
C VAL A 71 13.22 15.68 -2.56
N MET A 72 11.94 15.69 -2.94
CA MET A 72 11.00 14.62 -2.58
C MET A 72 11.52 13.23 -3.00
N ARG A 73 12.11 13.12 -4.19
CA ARG A 73 12.66 11.86 -4.69
C ARG A 73 14.00 11.51 -4.07
N ALA A 74 14.92 12.47 -3.99
CA ALA A 74 16.26 12.28 -3.43
C ALA A 74 16.22 11.89 -1.95
N GLU A 75 15.31 12.50 -1.18
CA GLU A 75 15.23 12.33 0.27
C GLU A 75 13.98 11.55 0.71
N SER A 76 13.17 11.06 -0.23
CA SER A 76 11.94 10.30 0.04
C SER A 76 10.88 11.06 0.85
N LEU A 77 10.89 12.38 0.76
CA LEU A 77 10.00 13.28 1.49
C LEU A 77 8.61 13.42 0.84
N THR A 78 7.60 13.67 1.67
CA THR A 78 6.30 14.20 1.21
C THR A 78 6.45 15.63 0.68
N PHE A 79 5.45 16.14 -0.04
CA PHE A 79 5.50 17.52 -0.56
C PHE A 79 5.67 18.56 0.56
N ILE A 80 4.96 18.42 1.67
CA ILE A 80 5.06 19.37 2.80
C ILE A 80 6.44 19.31 3.47
N GLU A 81 7.02 18.11 3.61
CA GLU A 81 8.37 17.97 4.14
C GLU A 81 9.41 18.57 3.19
N ALA A 82 9.27 18.38 1.87
CA ALA A 82 10.15 19.00 0.88
C ALA A 82 10.01 20.53 0.83
N VAL A 83 8.80 21.07 1.05
CA VAL A 83 8.57 22.51 1.20
C VAL A 83 9.28 23.05 2.44
N LYS A 84 9.22 22.33 3.57
CA LYS A 84 9.95 22.70 4.81
C LYS A 84 11.46 22.70 4.60
N GLU A 85 11.98 21.65 3.97
CA GLU A 85 13.42 21.49 3.69
C GLU A 85 13.94 22.62 2.79
N LEU A 86 13.25 22.91 1.67
CA LEU A 86 13.65 23.98 0.77
C LEU A 86 13.45 25.37 1.37
N ALA A 87 12.41 25.60 2.18
CA ALA A 87 12.22 26.86 2.89
C ALA A 87 13.37 27.15 3.87
N GLN A 88 13.80 26.13 4.63
CA GLN A 88 14.94 26.23 5.53
C GLN A 88 16.23 26.58 4.77
N ARG A 89 16.47 25.92 3.63
CA ARG A 89 17.65 26.18 2.78
C ARG A 89 17.63 27.58 2.16
N ALA A 90 16.45 28.06 1.76
CA ALA A 90 16.27 29.40 1.21
C ALA A 90 16.24 30.50 2.29
N GLY A 91 16.36 30.16 3.58
CA GLY A 91 16.25 31.11 4.68
C GLY A 91 14.85 31.75 4.80
N ILE A 92 13.83 31.12 4.21
CA ILE A 92 12.45 31.59 4.25
C ILE A 92 11.80 31.03 5.49
N ALA A 93 11.52 31.90 6.46
CA ALA A 93 10.73 31.55 7.62
C ALA A 93 9.33 31.12 7.15
N LEU A 94 9.05 29.82 7.26
CA LEU A 94 7.67 29.33 7.24
C LEU A 94 6.98 29.87 8.50
N PRO A 95 5.69 30.25 8.43
CA PRO A 95 4.92 30.62 9.61
C PRO A 95 5.18 29.61 10.72
N GLU A 96 5.71 30.08 11.85
CA GLU A 96 5.91 29.23 13.02
C GLU A 96 4.55 28.76 13.50
N ALA A 97 4.32 27.50 13.15
CA ALA A 97 3.17 26.70 13.46
C ALA A 97 1.85 27.22 12.88
N GLY A 98 1.01 26.26 12.46
CA GLY A 98 -0.27 26.58 11.88
C GLY A 98 -1.20 27.26 12.88
N THR A 99 -2.45 27.42 12.48
CA THR A 99 -3.55 27.78 13.38
C THR A 99 -3.41 27.09 14.75
N PRO A 100 -3.92 27.65 15.87
CA PRO A 100 -3.90 26.98 17.18
C PRO A 100 -4.33 25.50 17.12
N ALA A 101 -5.22 25.17 16.19
CA ALA A 101 -5.62 23.80 15.85
C ALA A 101 -4.46 22.92 15.32
N ASN A 102 -3.61 23.41 14.41
CA ASN A 102 -2.44 22.68 13.91
C ASN A 102 -1.35 22.53 14.98
N GLN A 103 -1.12 23.54 15.82
CA GLN A 103 -0.21 23.43 16.97
C GLN A 103 -0.67 22.36 17.97
N ALA A 104 -1.97 22.36 18.29
CA ALA A 104 -2.57 21.35 19.15
C ALA A 104 -2.48 19.94 18.52
N GLN A 105 -2.69 19.82 17.20
CA GLN A 105 -2.57 18.56 16.48
C GLN A 105 -1.13 18.02 16.48
N ASP A 106 -0.13 18.88 16.24
CA ASP A 106 1.28 18.48 16.28
C ASP A 106 1.73 18.08 17.69
N THR A 107 1.28 18.83 18.71
CA THR A 107 1.53 18.50 20.11
C THR A 107 0.90 17.16 20.49
N GLN A 108 -0.37 16.95 20.12
CA GLN A 108 -1.05 15.69 20.36
C GLN A 108 -0.36 14.53 19.64
N ARG A 109 0.05 14.72 18.37
CA ARG A 109 0.79 13.71 17.61
C ARG A 109 2.10 13.33 18.31
N ARG A 110 2.83 14.32 18.83
CA ARG A 110 4.08 14.08 19.58
C ARG A 110 3.84 13.28 20.86
N GLN A 111 2.83 13.66 21.65
CA GLN A 111 2.45 12.92 22.87
C GLN A 111 2.03 11.48 22.57
N LEU A 112 1.29 11.26 21.47
CA LEU A 112 0.91 9.92 21.04
C LEU A 112 2.13 9.09 20.62
N LEU A 113 3.10 9.67 19.90
CA LEU A 113 4.33 8.96 19.53
C LEU A 113 5.14 8.59 20.77
N GLU A 114 5.24 9.49 21.74
CA GLU A 114 5.94 9.27 23.00
C GLU A 114 5.33 8.12 23.81
N VAL A 115 4.01 8.16 24.07
CA VAL A 115 3.35 7.10 24.86
C VAL A 115 3.39 5.74 24.13
N THR A 116 3.35 5.74 22.80
CA THR A 116 3.41 4.52 22.00
C THR A 116 4.81 3.91 22.03
N ALA A 117 5.85 4.74 21.94
CA ALA A 117 7.24 4.31 22.12
C ALA A 117 7.50 3.81 23.54
N TRP A 118 6.98 4.50 24.56
CA TRP A 118 7.03 4.05 25.96
C TRP A 118 6.38 2.67 26.12
N ALA A 119 5.18 2.45 25.57
CA ALA A 119 4.49 1.17 25.65
C ALA A 119 5.29 0.05 24.95
N ALA A 120 5.91 0.34 23.79
CA ALA A 120 6.79 -0.61 23.11
C ALA A 120 7.98 -1.01 24.01
N GLY A 121 8.60 -0.05 24.69
CA GLY A 121 9.66 -0.29 25.67
C GLY A 121 9.20 -1.19 26.83
N ARG A 122 8.00 -0.94 27.37
CA ARG A 122 7.41 -1.78 28.42
C ARG A 122 7.17 -3.22 27.97
N PHE A 123 6.66 -3.43 26.74
CA PHE A 123 6.48 -4.77 26.20
C PHE A 123 7.80 -5.50 25.95
N GLN A 124 8.83 -4.80 25.45
CA GLN A 124 10.18 -5.39 25.30
C GLN A 124 10.80 -5.77 26.65
N GLU A 125 10.68 -4.89 27.65
CA GLU A 125 11.14 -5.16 29.01
C GLU A 125 10.45 -6.41 29.59
N ALA A 126 9.13 -6.51 29.41
CA ALA A 126 8.36 -7.68 29.81
C ALA A 126 8.81 -8.96 29.09
N LEU A 127 9.15 -8.90 27.79
CA LEU A 127 9.69 -10.04 27.04
C LEU A 127 11.07 -10.47 27.54
N ARG A 128 11.90 -9.56 28.06
CA ARG A 128 13.22 -9.90 28.62
C ARG A 128 13.10 -10.51 30.02
N ARG A 129 12.09 -10.11 30.80
CA ARG A 129 11.92 -10.46 32.22
C ARG A 129 11.68 -11.97 32.45
N PRO A 130 12.54 -12.65 33.24
CA PRO A 130 12.29 -14.02 33.69
C PRO A 130 11.04 -14.14 34.58
N GLY A 131 10.37 -15.29 34.54
CA GLY A 131 9.16 -15.64 35.29
C GLY A 131 7.83 -15.17 34.67
N ILE A 132 7.89 -14.31 33.65
CA ILE A 132 6.71 -13.76 32.95
C ILE A 132 6.73 -14.12 31.46
N SER A 133 7.90 -14.10 30.82
CA SER A 133 8.06 -14.19 29.37
C SER A 133 8.23 -15.60 28.82
N GLU A 134 8.24 -16.63 29.66
CA GLU A 134 8.51 -18.03 29.29
C GLU A 134 7.63 -18.52 28.14
N PRO A 135 6.29 -18.28 28.14
CA PRO A 135 5.45 -18.70 27.02
C PRO A 135 5.85 -18.02 25.69
N ALA A 136 6.23 -16.74 25.74
CA ALA A 136 6.62 -15.98 24.56
C ALA A 136 7.98 -16.43 24.03
N LYS A 137 8.96 -16.62 24.92
CA LYS A 137 10.29 -17.13 24.57
C LYS A 137 10.22 -18.54 23.99
N ALA A 138 9.44 -19.44 24.60
CA ALA A 138 9.24 -20.79 24.09
C ALA A 138 8.58 -20.78 22.69
N TYR A 139 7.64 -19.86 22.45
CA TYR A 139 7.04 -19.68 21.13
C TYR A 139 8.07 -19.21 20.08
N LEU A 140 8.86 -18.17 20.39
CA LEU A 140 9.89 -17.66 19.49
C LEU A 140 10.95 -18.72 19.18
N GLN A 141 11.39 -19.47 20.19
CA GLN A 141 12.33 -20.57 20.03
C GLN A 141 11.77 -21.69 19.14
N ARG A 142 10.51 -22.08 19.32
CA ARG A 142 9.84 -23.09 18.46
C ARG A 142 9.74 -22.61 17.00
N ARG A 143 9.63 -21.30 16.79
CA ARG A 143 9.66 -20.67 15.46
C ARG A 143 11.07 -20.45 14.93
N GLY A 144 12.11 -20.84 15.66
CA GLY A 144 13.51 -20.66 15.24
C GLY A 144 13.95 -19.20 15.16
N LEU A 145 13.26 -18.29 15.86
CA LEU A 145 13.60 -16.87 15.86
C LEU A 145 14.67 -16.58 16.90
N SER A 146 15.79 -15.99 16.45
CA SER A 146 16.88 -15.59 17.33
C SER A 146 16.54 -14.32 18.12
N THR A 147 17.31 -14.04 19.17
CA THR A 147 17.15 -12.82 19.97
C THR A 147 17.42 -11.58 19.12
N GLU A 148 18.40 -11.62 18.22
CA GLU A 148 18.75 -10.52 17.33
C GLU A 148 17.60 -10.18 16.39
N VAL A 149 16.91 -11.19 15.84
CA VAL A 149 15.72 -10.98 15.01
C VAL A 149 14.58 -10.37 15.84
N ALA A 150 14.35 -10.89 17.04
CA ALA A 150 13.33 -10.34 17.94
C ALA A 150 13.61 -8.87 18.30
N GLU A 151 14.88 -8.50 18.50
CA GLU A 151 15.30 -7.13 18.77
C GLU A 151 15.19 -6.21 17.55
N ALA A 152 15.57 -6.67 16.36
CA ALA A 152 15.42 -5.89 15.12
C ALA A 152 13.96 -5.51 14.83
N PHE A 153 13.03 -6.44 15.12
CA PHE A 153 11.58 -6.19 15.04
C PHE A 153 10.99 -5.57 16.31
N ALA A 154 11.81 -5.27 17.32
CA ALA A 154 11.38 -4.68 18.57
C ALA A 154 10.28 -5.49 19.29
N LEU A 155 10.25 -6.82 19.09
CA LEU A 155 9.22 -7.70 19.63
C LEU A 155 9.11 -7.57 21.15
N GLY A 156 7.88 -7.66 21.65
CA GLY A 156 7.60 -7.54 23.08
C GLY A 156 6.60 -8.59 23.56
N TYR A 157 6.24 -8.52 24.83
CA TYR A 157 5.24 -9.38 25.43
C TYR A 157 4.29 -8.55 26.28
N ALA A 158 2.99 -8.72 26.07
CA ALA A 158 1.95 -8.24 26.96
C ALA A 158 1.62 -9.39 27.93
N PRO A 159 1.95 -9.29 29.23
CA PRO A 159 1.63 -10.32 30.21
C PRO A 159 0.12 -10.52 30.37
N ASP A 160 -0.26 -11.64 30.98
CA ASP A 160 -1.64 -11.82 31.43
C ASP A 160 -1.97 -10.83 32.56
N GLY A 161 -3.22 -10.38 32.61
CA GLY A 161 -3.71 -9.34 33.52
C GLY A 161 -4.44 -8.21 32.80
N TRP A 162 -5.44 -7.64 33.48
CA TRP A 162 -6.36 -6.67 32.88
C TRP A 162 -5.85 -5.23 32.84
N ASP A 163 -4.81 -4.89 33.58
CA ASP A 163 -4.41 -3.50 33.82
C ASP A 163 -2.91 -3.32 34.07
N ASN A 164 -2.07 -4.22 33.54
CA ASN A 164 -0.61 -4.18 33.71
C ASN A 164 -0.01 -2.90 33.13
N LEU A 165 -0.31 -2.61 31.86
CA LEU A 165 0.15 -1.41 31.16
C LEU A 165 -0.53 -0.17 31.74
N LEU A 166 -1.83 -0.23 32.05
CA LEU A 166 -2.56 0.88 32.67
C LEU A 166 -1.96 1.29 34.02
N LYS A 167 -1.66 0.33 34.91
CA LYS A 167 -0.99 0.61 36.20
C LYS A 167 0.40 1.21 36.00
N ALA A 168 1.18 0.67 35.06
CA ALA A 168 2.49 1.22 34.73
C ALA A 168 2.38 2.67 34.20
N ALA A 169 1.40 2.94 33.34
CA ALA A 169 1.18 4.26 32.76
C ALA A 169 0.77 5.28 33.81
N ARG A 170 -0.11 4.92 34.75
CA ARG A 170 -0.48 5.79 35.89
C ARG A 170 0.71 6.14 36.77
N ARG A 171 1.57 5.15 37.07
CA ARG A 171 2.81 5.38 37.83
C ARG A 171 3.76 6.32 37.09
N ASP A 172 3.86 6.16 35.77
CA ASP A 172 4.71 6.96 34.91
C ASP A 172 4.01 8.27 34.44
N GLN A 173 2.86 8.63 35.06
CA GLN A 173 2.10 9.88 34.88
C GLN A 173 1.51 10.13 33.47
N TYR A 174 1.31 9.08 32.68
CA TYR A 174 0.54 9.18 31.42
C TYR A 174 -0.96 9.22 31.69
N SER A 175 -1.68 10.10 30.99
CA SER A 175 -3.13 10.21 31.12
C SER A 175 -3.86 9.05 30.41
N GLU A 176 -4.98 8.61 30.99
CA GLU A 176 -5.79 7.52 30.44
C GLU A 176 -6.35 7.88 29.06
N GLY A 177 -6.79 9.13 28.87
CA GLY A 177 -7.26 9.60 27.57
C GLY A 177 -6.18 9.56 26.47
N LEU A 178 -4.90 9.73 26.82
CA LEU A 178 -3.80 9.59 25.86
C LEU A 178 -3.57 8.11 25.48
N LEU A 179 -3.61 7.21 26.46
CA LEU A 179 -3.50 5.76 26.23
C LEU A 179 -4.66 5.22 25.39
N GLU A 180 -5.87 5.67 25.65
CA GLU A 180 -7.07 5.29 24.88
C GLU A 180 -6.94 5.79 23.44
N LYS A 181 -6.57 7.05 23.22
CA LYS A 181 -6.33 7.61 21.88
C LYS A 181 -5.21 6.89 21.11
N ALA A 182 -4.21 6.36 21.82
CA ALA A 182 -3.16 5.52 21.25
C ALA A 182 -3.61 4.06 21.00
N GLY A 183 -4.83 3.69 21.42
CA GLY A 183 -5.38 2.34 21.26
C GLY A 183 -4.75 1.31 22.19
N LEU A 184 -4.15 1.74 23.30
CA LEU A 184 -3.44 0.88 24.26
C LEU A 184 -4.37 0.32 25.35
N ILE A 185 -5.42 1.06 25.69
CA ILE A 185 -6.44 0.67 26.66
C ILE A 185 -7.83 0.78 26.04
N VAL A 186 -8.81 0.09 26.63
CA VAL A 186 -10.20 0.06 26.19
C VAL A 186 -11.09 0.44 27.38
N PRO A 187 -12.09 1.32 27.20
CA PRO A 187 -13.05 1.63 28.25
C PRO A 187 -13.88 0.39 28.60
N ARG A 188 -14.20 0.22 29.88
CA ARG A 188 -15.13 -0.81 30.33
C ARG A 188 -16.55 -0.44 29.88
N LYS A 189 -17.34 -1.44 29.48
CA LYS A 189 -18.74 -1.24 29.12
C LYS A 189 -19.59 -0.82 30.32
N GLU A 190 -19.23 -1.30 31.51
CA GLU A 190 -19.94 -1.07 32.78
C GLU A 190 -18.92 -0.79 33.89
N GLY A 191 -19.32 0.01 34.89
CA GLY A 191 -18.53 0.23 36.12
C GLY A 191 -17.42 1.28 36.06
N GLY A 192 -17.29 2.01 34.94
CA GLY A 192 -16.26 3.05 34.77
C GLY A 192 -14.83 2.51 34.67
N GLY A 193 -13.92 3.33 34.12
CA GLY A 193 -12.51 2.99 33.98
C GLY A 193 -12.15 2.16 32.74
N PHE A 194 -10.90 1.68 32.71
CA PHE A 194 -10.27 1.09 31.53
C PHE A 194 -9.64 -0.27 31.83
N TYR A 195 -9.26 -0.98 30.77
CA TYR A 195 -8.41 -2.17 30.83
C TYR A 195 -7.47 -2.22 29.63
N ASP A 196 -6.36 -2.93 29.77
CA ASP A 196 -5.35 -3.09 28.72
C ASP A 196 -5.94 -3.76 27.48
N ARG A 197 -5.70 -3.21 26.28
CA ARG A 197 -6.16 -3.84 25.03
C ARG A 197 -5.47 -5.18 24.78
N PHE A 198 -4.15 -5.21 24.98
CA PHE A 198 -3.31 -6.37 24.72
C PHE A 198 -2.97 -7.08 26.03
N ARG A 199 -3.27 -8.37 26.09
CA ARG A 199 -3.08 -9.22 27.28
C ARG A 199 -2.68 -10.60 26.80
N GLN A 200 -1.71 -11.22 27.48
CA GLN A 200 -1.19 -12.56 27.18
C GLN A 200 -0.83 -12.76 25.70
N ARG A 201 -0.14 -11.77 25.10
CA ARG A 201 0.15 -11.72 23.67
C ARG A 201 1.62 -11.43 23.40
N LEU A 202 2.18 -12.13 22.42
CA LEU A 202 3.41 -11.69 21.77
C LEU A 202 3.09 -10.43 20.96
N MET A 203 3.87 -9.38 21.18
CA MET A 203 3.64 -8.05 20.64
C MET A 203 4.56 -7.78 19.45
N PHE A 204 3.96 -7.27 18.37
CA PHE A 204 4.58 -6.90 17.10
C PHE A 204 4.40 -5.38 16.92
N PRO A 205 5.39 -4.55 17.27
CA PRO A 205 5.30 -3.11 17.02
C PRO A 205 5.16 -2.82 15.53
N ILE A 206 4.20 -1.98 15.17
CA ILE A 206 4.01 -1.49 13.80
C ILE A 206 4.69 -0.14 13.70
N ARG A 207 5.62 -0.01 12.76
CA ARG A 207 6.45 1.18 12.57
C ARG A 207 6.05 1.96 11.32
N ASP A 208 6.15 3.28 11.39
CA ASP A 208 6.06 4.13 10.20
C ASP A 208 7.37 4.10 9.39
N LEU A 209 7.42 4.81 8.27
CA LEU A 209 8.61 4.84 7.40
C LEU A 209 9.87 5.38 8.09
N GLN A 210 9.73 6.13 9.19
CA GLN A 210 10.84 6.64 9.99
C GLN A 210 11.27 5.66 11.10
N GLY A 211 10.64 4.49 11.19
CA GLY A 211 10.92 3.50 12.23
C GLY A 211 10.27 3.82 13.58
N ARG A 212 9.37 4.81 13.65
CA ARG A 212 8.68 5.17 14.89
C ARG A 212 7.52 4.21 15.11
N VAL A 213 7.35 3.70 16.33
CA VAL A 213 6.21 2.84 16.66
C VAL A 213 4.93 3.66 16.68
N VAL A 214 3.94 3.26 15.88
CA VAL A 214 2.65 3.95 15.73
C VAL A 214 1.45 3.10 16.15
N ALA A 215 1.63 1.78 16.25
CA ALA A 215 0.61 0.82 16.67
C ALA A 215 1.24 -0.53 17.02
N PHE A 216 0.40 -1.51 17.37
CA PHE A 216 0.82 -2.87 17.67
C PHE A 216 -0.09 -3.91 17.02
N GLY A 217 0.50 -5.01 16.57
CA GLY A 217 -0.15 -6.31 16.47
C GLY A 217 0.14 -7.15 17.71
N GLY A 218 -0.77 -8.05 18.07
CA GLY A 218 -0.63 -8.93 19.22
C GLY A 218 -1.14 -10.33 18.92
N ARG A 219 -0.30 -11.35 19.09
CA ARG A 219 -0.66 -12.76 18.85
C ARG A 219 -0.83 -13.51 20.16
N VAL A 220 -1.96 -14.19 20.33
CA VAL A 220 -2.15 -15.11 21.47
C VAL A 220 -1.13 -16.25 21.42
N LEU A 221 -0.72 -16.72 22.60
CA LEU A 221 0.22 -17.83 22.72
C LEU A 221 -0.47 -19.16 23.02
N ASP A 222 -1.72 -19.10 23.45
CA ASP A 222 -2.61 -20.21 23.79
C ASP A 222 -3.81 -20.27 22.84
N ALA A 223 -4.91 -20.87 23.28
CA ALA A 223 -6.15 -21.03 22.51
C ALA A 223 -7.09 -19.80 22.58
N GLY A 224 -6.63 -18.65 23.08
CA GLY A 224 -7.44 -17.43 23.13
C GLY A 224 -7.81 -16.88 21.75
N GLU A 225 -8.92 -16.14 21.67
CA GLU A 225 -9.36 -15.48 20.44
C GLU A 225 -9.40 -13.95 20.56
N PRO A 226 -9.19 -13.19 19.46
CA PRO A 226 -8.73 -13.67 18.15
C PRO A 226 -7.23 -13.99 18.14
N LYS A 227 -6.81 -14.89 17.23
CA LYS A 227 -5.41 -15.32 17.06
C LYS A 227 -4.44 -14.15 16.93
N TYR A 228 -4.78 -13.17 16.10
CA TYR A 228 -4.10 -11.88 15.98
C TYR A 228 -5.07 -10.74 16.29
N LEU A 229 -4.59 -9.74 17.02
CA LEU A 229 -5.32 -8.52 17.34
C LEU A 229 -4.45 -7.33 16.97
N ASN A 230 -4.96 -6.40 16.19
CA ASN A 230 -4.27 -5.14 15.91
C ASN A 230 -4.81 -4.01 16.78
N SER A 231 -4.02 -2.96 16.96
CA SER A 231 -4.51 -1.66 17.40
C SER A 231 -5.71 -1.22 16.54
N PRO A 232 -6.69 -0.49 17.11
CA PRO A 232 -7.73 0.15 16.32
C PRO A 232 -7.10 1.27 15.46
N GLU A 233 -7.89 1.86 14.56
CA GLU A 233 -7.50 3.11 13.89
C GLU A 233 -7.21 4.20 14.93
N THR A 234 -6.11 4.93 14.78
CA THR A 234 -5.70 6.03 15.67
C THR A 234 -5.20 7.21 14.84
N PRO A 235 -4.97 8.40 15.45
CA PRO A 235 -4.33 9.51 14.75
C PRO A 235 -2.91 9.21 14.24
N LEU A 236 -2.24 8.17 14.77
CA LEU A 236 -0.93 7.72 14.30
C LEU A 236 -1.00 6.57 13.30
N PHE A 237 -2.07 5.78 13.36
CA PHE A 237 -2.14 4.49 12.70
C PHE A 237 -3.42 4.35 11.89
N LYS A 238 -3.23 4.26 10.57
CA LYS A 238 -4.25 3.84 9.65
C LYS A 238 -3.84 2.55 8.97
N LYS A 239 -4.60 1.49 9.20
CA LYS A 239 -4.22 0.13 8.79
C LYS A 239 -4.04 0.01 7.27
N GLY A 240 -4.88 0.71 6.52
CA GLY A 240 -4.87 0.75 5.06
C GLY A 240 -3.80 1.65 4.44
N GLU A 241 -2.94 2.32 5.22
CA GLU A 241 -1.90 3.24 4.70
C GLU A 241 -0.47 2.78 5.05
N LEU A 242 -0.34 1.68 5.81
CA LEU A 242 0.94 1.17 6.30
C LEU A 242 1.15 -0.28 5.91
N LEU A 243 2.42 -0.69 5.85
CA LEU A 243 2.83 -2.08 5.63
C LEU A 243 3.80 -2.47 6.73
N TYR A 244 3.58 -3.64 7.32
CA TYR A 244 4.46 -4.15 8.34
C TYR A 244 5.84 -4.50 7.77
N GLY A 245 6.90 -4.10 8.46
CA GLY A 245 8.29 -4.36 8.08
C GLY A 245 8.83 -3.46 6.97
N LEU A 246 8.04 -2.52 6.42
CA LEU A 246 8.49 -1.66 5.32
C LEU A 246 9.65 -0.73 5.72
N ASP A 247 9.68 -0.27 6.96
CA ASP A 247 10.77 0.51 7.53
C ASP A 247 12.12 -0.21 7.44
N LEU A 248 12.11 -1.53 7.67
CA LEU A 248 13.28 -2.41 7.54
C LEU A 248 13.53 -2.79 6.07
N ALA A 249 12.47 -2.97 5.28
CA ALA A 249 12.56 -3.50 3.93
C ALA A 249 12.96 -2.48 2.87
N ARG A 250 12.68 -1.19 3.09
CA ARG A 250 12.81 -0.10 2.09
C ARG A 250 14.17 -0.05 1.38
N GLU A 251 15.26 -0.32 2.08
CA GLU A 251 16.61 -0.28 1.49
C GLU A 251 16.86 -1.49 0.59
N SER A 252 16.54 -2.69 1.07
CA SER A 252 16.65 -3.93 0.29
C SER A 252 15.71 -3.90 -0.92
N ALA A 253 14.50 -3.38 -0.74
CA ALA A 253 13.49 -3.24 -1.78
C ALA A 253 13.99 -2.40 -2.95
N ARG A 254 14.61 -1.24 -2.66
CA ARG A 254 15.21 -0.37 -3.68
C ARG A 254 16.40 -1.04 -4.37
N ARG A 255 17.30 -1.64 -3.60
CA ARG A 255 18.50 -2.30 -4.13
C ARG A 255 18.15 -3.46 -5.06
N ARG A 256 17.13 -4.25 -4.71
CA ARG A 256 16.66 -5.39 -5.50
C ARG A 256 15.60 -5.01 -6.56
N ASN A 257 15.12 -3.76 -6.52
CA ASN A 257 13.91 -3.30 -7.23
C ASN A 257 12.77 -4.32 -7.14
N ARG A 258 12.54 -4.83 -5.92
CA ARG A 258 11.58 -5.91 -5.64
C ARG A 258 11.12 -5.86 -4.19
N LEU A 259 9.80 -5.94 -3.98
CA LEU A 259 9.21 -6.26 -2.67
C LEU A 259 8.59 -7.66 -2.71
N VAL A 260 8.67 -8.38 -1.58
CA VAL A 260 7.95 -9.65 -1.37
C VAL A 260 6.78 -9.37 -0.44
N LEU A 261 5.56 -9.55 -0.92
CA LEU A 261 4.34 -9.29 -0.16
C LEU A 261 3.80 -10.62 0.38
N VAL A 262 3.78 -10.74 1.70
CA VAL A 262 3.27 -11.90 2.46
C VAL A 262 2.04 -11.50 3.30
N GLU A 263 1.35 -12.47 3.90
CA GLU A 263 0.08 -12.21 4.60
C GLU A 263 0.25 -11.74 6.06
N GLY A 264 1.24 -12.27 6.78
CA GLY A 264 1.33 -12.12 8.23
C GLY A 264 2.63 -11.54 8.76
N TYR A 265 2.57 -11.07 10.01
CA TYR A 265 3.75 -10.61 10.77
C TYR A 265 4.86 -11.65 10.84
N MET A 266 4.48 -12.91 11.11
CA MET A 266 5.43 -14.01 11.26
C MET A 266 6.13 -14.34 9.95
N ASP A 267 5.42 -14.24 8.81
CA ASP A 267 6.01 -14.52 7.50
C ASP A 267 7.04 -13.45 7.13
N VAL A 268 6.76 -12.19 7.44
CA VAL A 268 7.74 -11.10 7.30
C VAL A 268 8.97 -11.38 8.16
N ILE A 269 8.77 -11.69 9.45
CA ILE A 269 9.89 -11.92 10.37
C ILE A 269 10.70 -13.14 9.93
N ALA A 270 10.05 -14.23 9.51
CA ALA A 270 10.70 -15.43 9.02
C ALA A 270 11.52 -15.12 7.75
N CYS A 271 10.94 -14.43 6.78
CA CYS A 271 11.68 -13.99 5.58
C CYS A 271 12.94 -13.19 5.95
N HIS A 272 12.82 -12.22 6.84
CA HIS A 272 13.96 -11.40 7.29
C HIS A 272 15.01 -12.23 8.05
N ALA A 273 14.59 -13.15 8.92
CA ALA A 273 15.48 -14.06 9.66
C ALA A 273 16.33 -14.93 8.73
N PHE A 274 15.80 -15.28 7.55
CA PHE A 274 16.50 -16.06 6.53
C PHE A 274 17.18 -15.18 5.45
N GLY A 275 17.26 -13.86 5.63
CA GLY A 275 17.99 -12.94 4.75
C GLY A 275 17.18 -12.33 3.59
N PHE A 276 15.86 -12.54 3.58
CA PHE A 276 14.93 -11.95 2.62
C PHE A 276 14.30 -10.68 3.20
N SER A 277 15.15 -9.67 3.41
CA SER A 277 14.80 -8.42 4.08
C SER A 277 13.84 -7.50 3.29
N GLU A 278 13.48 -7.83 2.05
CA GLU A 278 12.48 -7.10 1.25
C GLU A 278 11.03 -7.56 1.52
N ALA A 279 10.81 -8.47 2.46
CA ALA A 279 9.47 -8.94 2.79
C ALA A 279 8.68 -7.90 3.60
N VAL A 280 7.42 -7.71 3.24
CA VAL A 280 6.45 -6.84 3.91
C VAL A 280 5.07 -7.50 3.93
N ALA A 281 4.18 -7.07 4.84
CA ALA A 281 2.82 -7.59 4.91
C ALA A 281 1.78 -6.48 5.03
N SER A 282 0.58 -6.74 4.51
CA SER A 282 -0.59 -5.96 4.88
C SER A 282 -0.97 -6.26 6.33
N LEU A 283 -1.63 -5.30 6.98
CA LEU A 283 -1.88 -5.35 8.42
C LEU A 283 -3.17 -6.11 8.77
N GLY A 284 -3.40 -7.28 8.16
CA GLY A 284 -4.58 -8.13 8.40
C GLY A 284 -5.87 -7.63 7.70
N THR A 285 -5.72 -6.95 6.56
CA THR A 285 -6.81 -6.62 5.62
C THR A 285 -6.36 -6.97 4.20
N ALA A 286 -7.32 -7.01 3.28
CA ALA A 286 -7.00 -6.94 1.86
C ALA A 286 -6.09 -5.72 1.58
N LEU A 287 -5.17 -5.90 0.63
CA LEU A 287 -4.27 -4.84 0.19
C LEU A 287 -5.08 -3.65 -0.36
N THR A 288 -4.74 -2.44 0.07
CA THR A 288 -5.43 -1.22 -0.34
C THR A 288 -4.70 -0.49 -1.47
N PRO A 289 -5.38 0.39 -2.23
CA PRO A 289 -4.72 1.28 -3.19
C PRO A 289 -3.63 2.15 -2.56
N ALA A 290 -3.85 2.66 -1.34
CA ALA A 290 -2.84 3.46 -0.63
C ALA A 290 -1.58 2.65 -0.28
N GLN A 291 -1.73 1.38 0.12
CA GLN A 291 -0.60 0.47 0.32
C GLN A 291 0.10 0.12 -1.00
N ALA A 292 -0.64 -0.10 -2.09
CA ALA A 292 -0.06 -0.36 -3.39
C ALA A 292 0.71 0.86 -3.94
N ASN A 293 0.18 2.06 -3.76
CA ASN A 293 0.87 3.30 -4.06
C ASN A 293 2.16 3.46 -3.22
N LEU A 294 2.09 3.13 -1.93
CA LEU A 294 3.24 3.10 -1.04
C LEU A 294 4.32 2.12 -1.53
N ILE A 295 3.93 0.90 -1.94
CA ILE A 295 4.82 -0.10 -2.53
C ILE A 295 5.52 0.44 -3.78
N ARG A 296 4.75 1.09 -4.69
CA ARG A 296 5.26 1.62 -5.96
C ARG A 296 6.36 2.67 -5.80
N ARG A 297 6.43 3.34 -4.64
CA ARG A 297 7.50 4.29 -4.28
C ARG A 297 8.86 3.64 -4.02
N PHE A 298 8.89 2.34 -3.69
CA PHE A 298 10.13 1.62 -3.33
C PHE A 298 10.52 0.57 -4.35
N SER A 299 9.57 0.07 -5.15
CA SER A 299 9.81 -0.99 -6.13
C SER A 299 8.83 -0.90 -7.29
N GLU A 300 9.27 -1.31 -8.47
CA GLU A 300 8.38 -1.58 -9.61
C GLU A 300 7.85 -3.01 -9.59
N LYS A 301 8.65 -3.96 -9.09
CA LYS A 301 8.32 -5.38 -9.05
C LYS A 301 7.79 -5.80 -7.69
N VAL A 302 6.72 -6.59 -7.68
CA VAL A 302 6.14 -7.16 -6.47
C VAL A 302 5.98 -8.66 -6.66
N LEU A 303 6.52 -9.44 -5.73
CA LEU A 303 6.29 -10.87 -5.63
C LEU A 303 5.21 -11.11 -4.58
N LEU A 304 4.06 -11.64 -4.99
CA LEU A 304 3.02 -12.13 -4.10
C LEU A 304 3.42 -13.51 -3.61
N LEU A 305 3.52 -13.68 -2.29
CA LEU A 305 3.89 -14.92 -1.63
C LEU A 305 2.91 -15.18 -0.49
N TYR A 306 1.69 -15.53 -0.87
CA TYR A 306 0.56 -15.77 0.02
C TYR A 306 0.41 -17.27 0.32
N ASP A 307 -0.50 -17.60 1.24
CA ASP A 307 -0.71 -18.97 1.69
C ASP A 307 -1.16 -19.86 0.52
N ALA A 308 -0.75 -21.14 0.52
CA ALA A 308 -1.01 -22.08 -0.57
C ALA A 308 -2.44 -22.67 -0.55
N ASP A 309 -3.41 -21.97 0.02
CA ASP A 309 -4.81 -22.38 0.12
C ASP A 309 -5.75 -21.54 -0.77
N GLU A 310 -7.03 -21.89 -0.80
CA GLU A 310 -8.00 -21.17 -1.63
C GLU A 310 -8.15 -19.71 -1.21
N ALA A 311 -8.03 -19.40 0.08
CA ALA A 311 -8.14 -18.02 0.56
C ALA A 311 -6.94 -17.18 0.11
N GLY A 312 -5.73 -17.75 0.15
CA GLY A 312 -4.49 -17.14 -0.33
C GLY A 312 -4.48 -16.92 -1.85
N VAL A 313 -5.06 -17.84 -2.64
CA VAL A 313 -5.26 -17.65 -4.08
C VAL A 313 -6.21 -16.49 -4.37
N GLN A 314 -7.35 -16.42 -3.69
CA GLN A 314 -8.28 -15.30 -3.85
C GLN A 314 -7.68 -13.98 -3.35
N ALA A 315 -6.88 -14.02 -2.29
CA ALA A 315 -6.13 -12.85 -1.80
C ALA A 315 -5.09 -12.38 -2.82
N SER A 316 -4.40 -13.31 -3.49
CA SER A 316 -3.43 -13.02 -4.55
C SER A 316 -4.08 -12.33 -5.74
N LEU A 317 -5.25 -12.80 -6.18
CA LEU A 317 -6.04 -12.18 -7.25
C LEU A 317 -6.43 -10.73 -6.91
N ARG A 318 -6.95 -10.50 -5.70
CA ARG A 318 -7.30 -9.15 -5.23
C ARG A 318 -6.08 -8.23 -5.14
N ALA A 319 -4.97 -8.73 -4.61
CA ALA A 319 -3.73 -7.97 -4.51
C ALA A 319 -3.18 -7.61 -5.89
N PHE A 320 -3.22 -8.55 -6.84
CA PHE A 320 -2.84 -8.32 -8.23
C PHE A 320 -3.64 -7.22 -8.88
N GLU A 321 -4.97 -7.21 -8.73
CA GLU A 321 -5.81 -6.16 -9.30
C GLU A 321 -5.41 -4.76 -8.79
N VAL A 322 -5.21 -4.63 -7.47
CA VAL A 322 -4.84 -3.34 -6.86
C VAL A 322 -3.44 -2.90 -7.31
N LEU A 323 -2.46 -3.81 -7.28
CA LEU A 323 -1.07 -3.51 -7.65
C LEU A 323 -0.90 -3.21 -9.15
N ASN A 324 -1.60 -3.96 -10.01
CA ASN A 324 -1.55 -3.79 -11.46
C ASN A 324 -2.13 -2.43 -11.87
N ARG A 325 -3.20 -1.97 -11.21
CA ARG A 325 -3.76 -0.62 -11.43
C ARG A 325 -2.78 0.51 -11.04
N GLU A 326 -1.98 0.29 -9.99
CA GLU A 326 -0.89 1.22 -9.59
C GLU A 326 0.38 1.06 -10.46
N GLY A 327 0.33 0.24 -11.51
CA GLY A 327 1.44 0.07 -12.47
C GLY A 327 2.62 -0.73 -11.91
N CYS A 328 2.38 -1.64 -10.96
CA CYS A 328 3.40 -2.59 -10.50
C CYS A 328 3.50 -3.79 -11.45
N LEU A 329 4.72 -4.31 -11.62
CA LEU A 329 4.99 -5.60 -12.24
C LEU A 329 4.78 -6.70 -11.20
N VAL A 330 3.60 -7.31 -11.23
CA VAL A 330 3.18 -8.30 -10.23
C VAL A 330 3.46 -9.72 -10.72
N GLN A 331 4.16 -10.50 -9.92
CA GLN A 331 4.35 -11.93 -10.12
C GLN A 331 4.00 -12.68 -8.84
N VAL A 332 3.72 -13.97 -8.95
CA VAL A 332 3.33 -14.84 -7.83
C VAL A 332 4.38 -15.92 -7.63
N VAL A 333 4.67 -16.25 -6.38
CA VAL A 333 5.55 -17.36 -6.03
C VAL A 333 4.71 -18.39 -5.30
N ALA A 334 4.66 -19.62 -5.84
CA ALA A 334 3.99 -20.73 -5.20
C ALA A 334 4.90 -21.39 -4.16
N LEU A 335 4.31 -21.90 -3.08
CA LEU A 335 5.00 -22.59 -1.98
C LEU A 335 4.70 -24.10 -2.01
N PRO A 336 5.38 -24.89 -2.86
CA PRO A 336 5.10 -26.31 -2.98
C PRO A 336 5.43 -27.05 -1.67
N GLY A 337 4.44 -27.76 -1.13
CA GLY A 337 4.62 -28.60 0.06
C GLY A 337 4.68 -27.84 1.39
N ALA A 338 4.34 -26.55 1.42
CA ALA A 338 4.25 -25.76 2.64
C ALA A 338 2.98 -24.89 2.63
N LYS A 339 2.46 -24.55 3.80
CA LYS A 339 1.25 -23.71 3.91
C LYS A 339 1.57 -22.23 3.79
N ASP A 340 2.63 -21.80 4.47
CA ASP A 340 3.05 -20.41 4.60
C ASP A 340 4.58 -20.26 4.39
N PRO A 341 5.10 -19.04 4.16
CA PRO A 341 6.53 -18.79 4.00
C PRO A 341 7.37 -19.24 5.20
N ASP A 342 6.87 -19.09 6.44
CA ASP A 342 7.55 -19.52 7.66
C ASP A 342 7.79 -21.04 7.69
N GLU A 343 6.74 -21.83 7.42
CA GLU A 343 6.83 -23.28 7.31
C GLU A 343 7.80 -23.71 6.20
N PHE A 344 7.72 -23.07 5.02
CA PHE A 344 8.64 -23.39 3.91
C PHE A 344 10.10 -23.11 4.29
N LEU A 345 10.40 -21.93 4.82
CA LEU A 345 11.75 -21.52 5.17
C LEU A 345 12.36 -22.44 6.24
N ARG A 346 11.57 -22.84 7.24
CA ARG A 346 12.04 -23.76 8.29
C ARG A 346 12.24 -25.18 7.77
N ALA A 347 11.42 -25.64 6.83
CA ALA A 347 11.51 -27.01 6.29
C ALA A 347 12.57 -27.17 5.21
N GLN A 348 12.69 -26.20 4.29
CA GLN A 348 13.52 -26.31 3.07
C GLN A 348 14.69 -25.32 3.02
N GLY A 349 14.71 -24.31 3.89
CA GLY A 349 15.83 -23.37 4.03
C GLY A 349 15.88 -22.26 2.96
N ALA A 350 16.84 -21.35 3.16
CA ALA A 350 16.98 -20.14 2.34
C ALA A 350 17.31 -20.43 0.87
N ALA A 351 18.14 -21.44 0.58
CA ALA A 351 18.56 -21.73 -0.80
C ALA A 351 17.38 -22.18 -1.68
N ALA A 352 16.51 -23.06 -1.15
CA ALA A 352 15.28 -23.48 -1.82
C ALA A 352 14.32 -22.30 -2.01
N PHE A 353 14.17 -21.46 -0.99
CA PHE A 353 13.31 -20.29 -1.06
C PHE A 353 13.79 -19.26 -2.08
N GLN A 354 15.10 -18.99 -2.13
CA GLN A 354 15.70 -18.12 -3.15
C GLN A 354 15.42 -18.65 -4.56
N SER A 355 15.50 -19.97 -4.77
CA SER A 355 15.22 -20.60 -6.06
C SER A 355 13.77 -20.37 -6.51
N LEU A 356 12.80 -20.36 -5.58
CA LEU A 356 11.41 -19.99 -5.86
C LEU A 356 11.27 -18.50 -6.21
N LEU A 357 11.94 -17.61 -5.47
CA LEU A 357 11.90 -16.17 -5.74
C LEU A 357 12.54 -15.78 -7.09
N ASP A 358 13.43 -16.62 -7.62
CA ASP A 358 14.09 -16.45 -8.91
C ASP A 358 13.26 -17.01 -10.08
N GLN A 359 12.25 -17.83 -9.80
CA GLN A 359 11.34 -18.40 -10.79
C GLN A 359 9.86 -18.03 -10.50
N PRO A 360 9.54 -16.73 -10.36
CA PRO A 360 8.17 -16.32 -10.09
C PRO A 360 7.30 -16.52 -11.34
N GLN A 361 6.04 -16.88 -11.11
CA GLN A 361 5.03 -17.08 -12.14
C GLN A 361 4.28 -15.78 -12.42
N THR A 362 3.82 -15.60 -13.65
CA THR A 362 2.78 -14.61 -13.95
C THR A 362 1.47 -15.00 -13.25
N MET A 363 0.57 -14.03 -13.04
CA MET A 363 -0.74 -14.33 -12.44
C MET A 363 -1.56 -15.32 -13.29
N VAL A 364 -1.41 -15.27 -14.62
CA VAL A 364 -2.05 -16.23 -15.55
C VAL A 364 -1.52 -17.65 -15.31
N GLU A 365 -0.20 -17.82 -15.24
CA GLU A 365 0.44 -19.11 -15.00
C GLU A 365 0.03 -19.69 -13.64
N PHE A 366 0.06 -18.87 -12.59
CA PHE A 366 -0.29 -19.29 -11.24
C PHE A 366 -1.74 -19.80 -11.15
N VAL A 367 -2.71 -19.02 -11.65
CA VAL A 367 -4.13 -19.40 -11.62
C VAL A 367 -4.39 -20.61 -12.51
N PHE A 368 -3.74 -20.68 -13.68
CA PHE A 368 -3.83 -21.86 -14.53
C PHE A 368 -3.36 -23.12 -13.80
N THR A 369 -2.17 -23.10 -13.18
CA THR A 369 -1.62 -24.27 -12.47
C THR A 369 -2.52 -24.70 -11.31
N HIS A 370 -3.05 -23.76 -10.53
CA HIS A 370 -3.98 -24.05 -9.43
C HIS A 370 -5.26 -24.75 -9.91
N LEU A 371 -5.86 -24.25 -10.99
CA LEU A 371 -7.12 -24.80 -11.52
C LEU A 371 -6.91 -26.09 -12.31
N ALA A 372 -5.82 -26.20 -13.06
CA ALA A 372 -5.51 -27.37 -13.87
C ALA A 372 -5.44 -28.66 -13.03
N GLY A 373 -4.89 -28.57 -11.81
CA GLY A 373 -4.84 -29.69 -10.86
C GLY A 373 -6.21 -30.14 -10.36
N ARG A 374 -7.22 -29.27 -10.37
CA ARG A 374 -8.56 -29.53 -9.81
C ARG A 374 -9.58 -29.92 -10.88
N GLU A 375 -9.60 -29.19 -11.99
CA GLU A 375 -10.66 -29.24 -12.99
C GLU A 375 -10.48 -30.37 -14.02
N LYS A 376 -9.36 -31.10 -13.99
CA LYS A 376 -9.00 -32.17 -14.93
C LYS A 376 -9.13 -31.74 -16.40
N LEU A 377 -8.03 -31.23 -16.95
CA LEU A 377 -7.99 -30.64 -18.30
C LEU A 377 -8.23 -31.63 -19.46
N ASP A 378 -8.38 -32.93 -19.18
CA ASP A 378 -8.83 -33.94 -20.15
C ASP A 378 -10.33 -33.82 -20.46
N ARG A 379 -11.11 -33.10 -19.63
CA ARG A 379 -12.53 -32.84 -19.83
C ARG A 379 -12.78 -31.47 -20.44
N LEU A 380 -13.79 -31.41 -21.32
CA LEU A 380 -14.19 -30.16 -21.99
C LEU A 380 -14.64 -29.10 -20.98
N GLU A 381 -15.42 -29.51 -19.98
CA GLU A 381 -15.93 -28.63 -18.93
C GLU A 381 -14.78 -27.99 -18.15
N GLY A 382 -13.75 -28.77 -17.81
CA GLY A 382 -12.58 -28.27 -17.09
C GLY A 382 -11.82 -27.21 -17.87
N LYS A 383 -11.61 -27.44 -19.18
CA LYS A 383 -10.98 -26.44 -20.07
C LYS A 383 -11.77 -25.13 -20.12
N VAL A 384 -13.11 -25.22 -20.20
CA VAL A 384 -14.00 -24.05 -20.19
C VAL A 384 -13.94 -23.30 -18.86
N THR A 385 -13.94 -24.01 -17.72
CA THR A 385 -13.84 -23.41 -16.39
C THR A 385 -12.54 -22.63 -16.23
N VAL A 386 -11.39 -23.22 -16.60
CA VAL A 386 -10.08 -22.55 -16.52
C VAL A 386 -10.05 -21.32 -17.41
N LEU A 387 -10.51 -21.42 -18.66
CA LEU A 387 -10.51 -20.29 -19.59
C LEU A 387 -11.34 -19.11 -19.07
N LYS A 388 -12.53 -19.38 -18.50
CA LYS A 388 -13.39 -18.36 -17.89
C LYS A 388 -12.73 -17.68 -16.69
N ALA A 389 -12.00 -18.44 -15.86
CA ALA A 389 -11.31 -17.90 -14.70
C ALA A 389 -10.11 -17.01 -15.07
N LEU A 390 -9.44 -17.29 -16.19
CA LEU A 390 -8.31 -16.49 -16.68
C LEU A 390 -8.74 -15.20 -17.40
N ALA A 391 -9.97 -15.14 -17.89
CA ALA A 391 -10.45 -14.01 -18.69
C ALA A 391 -10.36 -12.63 -18.01
N PRO A 392 -10.72 -12.48 -16.72
CA PRO A 392 -10.57 -11.21 -16.01
C PRO A 392 -9.11 -10.77 -15.88
N ILE A 393 -8.17 -11.69 -15.80
CA ILE A 393 -6.74 -11.40 -15.61
C ILE A 393 -6.14 -10.88 -16.93
N VAL A 394 -6.40 -11.61 -18.04
CA VAL A 394 -5.87 -11.25 -19.36
C VAL A 394 -6.50 -9.96 -19.91
N SER A 395 -7.78 -9.70 -19.60
CA SER A 395 -8.46 -8.47 -20.05
C SER A 395 -7.95 -7.20 -19.40
N GLN A 396 -7.33 -7.29 -18.21
CA GLN A 396 -6.72 -6.16 -17.48
C GLN A 396 -5.30 -5.83 -17.95
N MET A 397 -4.70 -6.64 -18.82
CA MET A 397 -3.35 -6.39 -19.34
C MET A 397 -3.34 -5.17 -20.27
N ALA A 398 -2.55 -4.16 -19.91
CA ALA A 398 -2.40 -2.95 -20.71
C ALA A 398 -1.55 -3.19 -21.97
N SER A 399 -0.50 -4.02 -21.86
CA SER A 399 0.41 -4.34 -22.95
C SER A 399 -0.25 -5.29 -23.96
N PRO A 400 -0.41 -4.88 -25.23
CA PRO A 400 -0.92 -5.76 -26.28
C PRO A 400 -0.03 -6.99 -26.51
N VAL A 401 1.27 -6.83 -26.31
CA VAL A 401 2.26 -7.90 -26.46
C VAL A 401 2.10 -8.94 -25.35
N GLU A 402 2.05 -8.51 -24.08
CA GLU A 402 1.85 -9.44 -22.95
C GLU A 402 0.51 -10.17 -23.06
N ARG A 403 -0.53 -9.46 -23.50
CA ARG A 403 -1.84 -10.06 -23.77
C ARG A 403 -1.74 -11.13 -24.85
N SER A 404 -1.09 -10.84 -25.98
CA SER A 404 -0.91 -11.80 -27.07
C SER A 404 -0.13 -13.03 -26.64
N LEU A 405 0.98 -12.85 -25.91
CA LEU A 405 1.80 -13.94 -25.39
C LEU A 405 1.02 -14.80 -24.38
N SER A 406 0.20 -14.17 -23.53
CA SER A 406 -0.68 -14.88 -22.60
C SER A 406 -1.73 -15.71 -23.32
N VAL A 407 -2.34 -15.17 -24.39
CA VAL A 407 -3.29 -15.91 -25.23
C VAL A 407 -2.62 -17.13 -25.88
N GLN A 408 -1.45 -16.93 -26.49
CA GLN A 408 -0.69 -18.01 -27.12
C GLN A 408 -0.35 -19.11 -26.10
N TRP A 409 0.10 -18.72 -24.91
CA TRP A 409 0.42 -19.65 -23.82
C TRP A 409 -0.81 -20.44 -23.35
N ILE A 410 -1.95 -19.76 -23.12
CA ILE A 410 -3.21 -20.39 -22.72
C ILE A 410 -3.71 -21.36 -23.80
N ALA A 411 -3.70 -20.92 -25.07
CA ALA A 411 -4.14 -21.71 -26.21
C ALA A 411 -3.35 -23.02 -26.33
N GLY A 412 -2.01 -22.94 -26.24
CA GLY A 412 -1.14 -24.12 -26.27
C GLY A 412 -1.41 -25.09 -25.13
N ARG A 413 -1.65 -24.59 -23.91
CA ARG A 413 -1.93 -25.42 -22.72
C ARG A 413 -3.30 -26.08 -22.74
N LEU A 414 -4.32 -25.39 -23.26
CA LEU A 414 -5.68 -25.93 -23.39
C LEU A 414 -5.90 -26.71 -24.70
N GLN A 415 -4.93 -26.68 -25.62
CA GLN A 415 -5.04 -27.23 -26.99
C GLN A 415 -6.25 -26.64 -27.73
N LEU A 416 -6.36 -25.32 -27.71
CA LEU A 416 -7.40 -24.54 -28.39
C LEU A 416 -6.76 -23.65 -29.45
N ASP A 417 -7.55 -23.22 -30.43
CA ASP A 417 -7.14 -22.16 -31.35
C ASP A 417 -7.08 -20.80 -30.63
N GLU A 418 -6.07 -19.99 -30.96
CA GLU A 418 -5.88 -18.67 -30.35
C GLU A 418 -7.09 -17.75 -30.58
N ARG A 419 -7.77 -17.86 -31.73
CA ARG A 419 -8.97 -17.05 -32.02
C ARG A 419 -10.12 -17.43 -31.11
N THR A 420 -10.29 -18.71 -30.78
CA THR A 420 -11.29 -19.18 -29.82
C THR A 420 -11.03 -18.60 -28.43
N VAL A 421 -9.76 -18.65 -27.98
CA VAL A 421 -9.35 -18.04 -26.71
C VAL A 421 -9.66 -16.53 -26.72
N LEU A 422 -9.26 -15.81 -27.78
CA LEU A 422 -9.55 -14.37 -27.91
C LEU A 422 -11.03 -14.04 -27.90
N GLN A 423 -11.89 -14.85 -28.54
CA GLN A 423 -13.33 -14.63 -28.55
C GLN A 423 -13.93 -14.75 -27.14
N GLU A 424 -13.54 -15.77 -26.39
CA GLU A 424 -14.00 -15.93 -25.00
C GLU A 424 -13.48 -14.80 -24.10
N LEU A 425 -12.22 -14.39 -24.26
CA LEU A 425 -11.63 -13.26 -23.53
C LEU A 425 -12.29 -11.91 -23.89
N GLY A 426 -12.73 -11.74 -25.14
CA GLY A 426 -13.35 -10.51 -25.66
C GLY A 426 -14.82 -10.33 -25.28
N ARG A 427 -15.49 -11.38 -24.79
CA ARG A 427 -16.88 -11.32 -24.29
C ARG A 427 -17.01 -10.58 -22.96
N GLN A 428 -15.94 -10.44 -22.19
CA GLN A 428 -15.92 -9.63 -20.97
C GLN A 428 -15.54 -8.18 -21.30
N LYS A 429 -16.41 -7.22 -20.95
CA LYS A 429 -16.17 -5.78 -21.18
C LYS A 429 -14.88 -5.36 -20.47
N ARG A 430 -14.00 -4.71 -21.23
CA ARG A 430 -12.78 -4.08 -20.73
C ARG A 430 -13.16 -3.03 -19.65
N PRO A 431 -12.59 -3.05 -18.44
CA PRO A 431 -12.63 -1.89 -17.57
C PRO A 431 -11.96 -0.70 -18.29
N PRO A 432 -12.42 0.54 -18.09
CA PRO A 432 -11.75 1.70 -18.66
C PRO A 432 -10.29 1.72 -18.21
N LEU A 433 -9.38 1.96 -19.17
CA LEU A 433 -7.95 2.11 -18.88
C LEU A 433 -7.74 3.29 -17.93
N PRO A 434 -6.83 3.19 -16.95
CA PRO A 434 -6.39 4.38 -16.21
C PRO A 434 -5.75 5.36 -17.21
N PRO A 435 -5.97 6.67 -17.04
CA PRO A 435 -5.39 7.66 -17.93
C PRO A 435 -3.87 7.55 -17.89
N THR A 436 -3.25 7.54 -19.07
CA THR A 436 -1.81 7.69 -19.25
C THR A 436 -1.34 8.97 -18.54
N PHE A 437 -0.34 8.84 -17.67
CA PHE A 437 0.28 9.95 -16.97
C PHE A 437 0.73 11.04 -17.95
N GLY A 438 0.18 12.25 -17.77
CA GLY A 438 0.65 13.45 -18.46
C GLY A 438 -0.47 14.37 -18.89
N GLU A 439 -1.25 14.89 -17.94
CA GLU A 439 -1.90 16.20 -18.02
C GLU A 439 -2.57 16.48 -16.66
N THR A 440 -2.15 17.55 -16.00
CA THR A 440 -2.78 18.09 -14.80
C THR A 440 -4.22 18.45 -15.10
N ARG A 441 -5.17 17.61 -14.66
CA ARG A 441 -6.58 18.00 -14.61
C ARG A 441 -6.85 18.72 -13.30
N GLU A 442 -7.11 20.02 -13.41
CA GLU A 442 -7.94 20.75 -12.45
C GLU A 442 -9.19 19.92 -12.13
N SER A 443 -9.59 19.95 -10.86
CA SER A 443 -10.74 19.24 -10.33
C SER A 443 -11.99 19.52 -11.16
N ALA A 444 -12.45 18.52 -11.91
CA ALA A 444 -13.77 18.56 -12.52
C ALA A 444 -14.86 18.50 -11.42
N PRO A 445 -15.96 19.26 -11.56
CA PRO A 445 -17.06 19.21 -10.62
C PRO A 445 -17.70 17.82 -10.57
N GLU A 446 -18.19 17.43 -9.39
CA GLU A 446 -18.87 16.15 -9.13
C GLU A 446 -19.87 15.79 -10.24
N GLU A 447 -19.76 14.57 -10.77
CA GLU A 447 -20.72 14.05 -11.74
C GLU A 447 -22.13 14.00 -11.12
N PRO A 448 -23.16 14.54 -11.79
CA PRO A 448 -24.53 14.46 -11.30
C PRO A 448 -25.03 13.01 -11.36
N ALA A 449 -25.82 12.63 -10.34
CA ALA A 449 -26.42 11.30 -10.20
C ALA A 449 -27.04 10.78 -11.52
N ALA A 450 -26.82 9.52 -11.86
CA ALA A 450 -27.24 8.94 -13.14
C ALA A 450 -28.73 9.17 -13.43
N VAL A 451 -29.03 9.76 -14.60
CA VAL A 451 -30.41 9.95 -15.09
C VAL A 451 -31.05 8.61 -15.41
N LEU A 452 -32.29 8.39 -14.97
CA LEU A 452 -33.09 7.23 -15.37
C LEU A 452 -33.36 7.27 -16.90
N PRO A 453 -33.11 6.19 -17.65
CA PRO A 453 -33.34 6.12 -19.11
C PRO A 453 -34.76 6.53 -19.54
N GLU A 454 -35.74 6.32 -18.68
CA GLU A 454 -37.15 6.67 -18.87
C GLU A 454 -37.37 8.20 -18.90
N GLU A 455 -36.66 8.95 -18.05
CA GLU A 455 -36.71 10.41 -18.05
C GLU A 455 -36.11 11.00 -19.31
N GLN A 456 -34.97 10.46 -19.76
CA GLN A 456 -34.35 10.87 -21.03
C GLN A 456 -35.26 10.57 -22.22
N GLY A 457 -35.92 9.41 -22.22
CA GLY A 457 -36.90 9.03 -23.24
C GLY A 457 -38.07 10.00 -23.31
N LEU A 458 -38.65 10.35 -22.15
CA LEU A 458 -39.77 11.28 -22.05
C LEU A 458 -39.37 12.70 -22.49
N LEU A 459 -38.27 13.23 -21.98
CA LEU A 459 -37.77 14.56 -22.37
C LEU A 459 -37.41 14.62 -23.86
N SER A 460 -36.79 13.57 -24.40
CA SER A 460 -36.54 13.50 -25.84
C SER A 460 -37.84 13.50 -26.66
N ALA A 461 -38.90 12.85 -26.19
CA ALA A 461 -40.19 12.83 -26.87
C ALA A 461 -40.88 14.21 -26.82
N LEU A 462 -40.82 14.89 -25.68
CA LEU A 462 -41.35 16.25 -25.50
C LEU A 462 -40.60 17.28 -26.37
N LEU A 463 -39.26 17.20 -26.43
CA LEU A 463 -38.44 18.06 -27.29
C LEU A 463 -38.69 17.83 -28.78
N LYS A 464 -38.87 16.56 -29.20
CA LYS A 464 -39.14 16.23 -30.61
C LYS A 464 -40.57 16.56 -31.04
N ARG A 465 -41.51 16.68 -30.10
CA ARG A 465 -42.92 16.98 -30.36
C ARG A 465 -43.49 17.94 -29.30
N PRO A 466 -43.21 19.25 -29.42
CA PRO A 466 -43.61 20.24 -28.40
C PRO A 466 -45.11 20.29 -28.11
N GLY A 467 -45.97 19.95 -29.07
CA GLY A 467 -47.43 19.87 -28.86
C GLY A 467 -47.87 18.79 -27.86
N LEU A 468 -46.98 17.85 -27.47
CA LEU A 468 -47.25 16.91 -26.39
C LEU A 468 -47.19 17.57 -25.01
N VAL A 469 -46.42 18.66 -24.85
CA VAL A 469 -46.33 19.40 -23.58
C VAL A 469 -47.70 19.96 -23.21
N GLU A 470 -48.39 20.61 -24.15
CA GLU A 470 -49.75 21.13 -23.94
C GLU A 470 -50.76 20.02 -23.62
N LYS A 471 -50.63 18.87 -24.29
CA LYS A 471 -51.54 17.73 -24.13
C LYS A 471 -51.40 17.03 -22.77
N PHE A 472 -50.21 17.07 -22.17
CA PHE A 472 -49.90 16.35 -20.94
C PHE A 472 -49.51 17.26 -19.77
N ARG A 473 -49.68 18.58 -19.88
CA ARG A 473 -49.31 19.58 -18.86
C ARG A 473 -49.84 19.23 -17.47
N GLU A 474 -51.09 18.80 -17.36
CA GLU A 474 -51.71 18.43 -16.07
C GLU A 474 -51.11 17.16 -15.43
N ARG A 475 -50.43 16.33 -16.22
CA ARG A 475 -49.81 15.06 -15.80
C ARG A 475 -48.28 15.12 -15.71
N LEU A 476 -47.66 16.21 -16.15
CA LEU A 476 -46.23 16.43 -16.14
C LEU A 476 -45.84 17.27 -14.93
N GLN A 477 -45.90 16.68 -13.74
CA GLN A 477 -45.47 17.36 -12.50
C GLN A 477 -43.94 17.27 -12.33
N PRO A 478 -43.27 18.32 -11.82
CA PRO A 478 -41.82 18.33 -11.62
C PRO A 478 -41.31 17.16 -10.76
N ASP A 479 -42.10 16.70 -9.80
CA ASP A 479 -41.72 15.61 -8.89
C ASP A 479 -41.57 14.24 -9.58
N PHE A 480 -41.95 14.11 -10.85
CA PHE A 480 -41.68 12.91 -11.66
C PHE A 480 -40.21 12.80 -12.12
N PHE A 481 -39.41 13.86 -11.98
CA PHE A 481 -38.03 13.86 -12.43
C PHE A 481 -37.05 13.80 -11.24
N SER A 482 -36.07 12.90 -11.34
CA SER A 482 -35.03 12.65 -10.34
C SER A 482 -33.92 13.69 -10.36
N GLN A 483 -33.70 14.38 -11.48
CA GLN A 483 -32.72 15.45 -11.59
C GLN A 483 -33.37 16.84 -11.56
N ASP A 484 -32.80 17.74 -10.76
CA ASP A 484 -33.26 19.14 -10.67
C ASP A 484 -33.25 19.87 -12.01
N LEU A 485 -32.33 19.52 -12.92
CA LEU A 485 -32.32 20.10 -14.27
C LEU A 485 -33.57 19.74 -15.07
N HIS A 486 -34.05 18.50 -14.95
CA HIS A 486 -35.25 18.02 -15.63
C HIS A 486 -36.52 18.59 -15.02
N ARG A 487 -36.55 18.75 -13.68
CA ARG A 487 -37.64 19.44 -12.97
C ARG A 487 -37.85 20.87 -13.45
N ARG A 488 -36.78 21.54 -13.89
CA ARG A 488 -36.84 22.93 -14.40
C ARG A 488 -37.16 23.01 -15.89
N ALA A 489 -37.05 21.90 -16.63
CA ALA A 489 -37.24 21.86 -18.08
C ALA A 489 -38.70 21.60 -18.49
N VAL A 490 -39.54 21.14 -17.55
CA VAL A 490 -40.97 20.86 -17.69
C VAL A 490 -41.73 21.85 -16.84
#